data_AF-A0A3A0CXU7-F1
#
_entry.id   AF-A0A3A0CXU7-F1
#
_cell.length_a   1.000
_cell.length_b   1.000
_cell.length_c   1.000
_cell.angle_alpha   90.00
_cell.angle_beta   90.00
_cell.angle_gamma   90.00
#
_symmetry.space_group_name_H-M   'P 1'
#
loop_
_entity.id
_entity.type
_entity.pdbx_description
1 polymer ?
#
loop_
_entity_poly.entity_id
_entity_poly.type
_entity_poly.pdbx_seq_one_letter_code
_entity_poly.pdbx_strand_id
1 'polypeptide(L)'
;MIDKILDKYGARDAGANDNESQEEVVVDDLGAFGFLRGSRERATMLELRRKDGSILAVAYGYMDKAEFDPSDGITLHLAGQQVRIKGRNLNVEVHPKVRLFEAICRHRVPWIQECGDSDGLMATSDKLVIEAIDW
;
A
#
# COMPACT_ATOMS: atom_id res chain seq x y z
N MET A 1 51.24 -21.85 11.78
CA MET A 1 49.91 -22.51 11.62
C MET A 1 48.78 -21.50 11.84
N ILE A 2 48.88 -20.32 11.21
CA ILE A 2 47.89 -19.21 11.23
C ILE A 2 47.61 -18.70 9.80
N ASP A 3 48.48 -19.03 8.82
CA ASP A 3 48.39 -18.54 7.44
C ASP A 3 47.36 -19.24 6.53
N LYS A 4 46.60 -20.22 7.03
CA LYS A 4 45.54 -20.89 6.23
C LYS A 4 44.12 -20.40 6.50
N ILE A 5 43.94 -19.49 7.47
CA ILE A 5 42.61 -18.98 7.86
C ILE A 5 42.29 -17.64 7.18
N LEU A 6 43.30 -16.86 6.79
CA LEU A 6 43.11 -15.56 6.11
C LEU A 6 42.74 -15.69 4.62
N ASP A 7 43.15 -16.77 3.95
CA ASP A 7 42.79 -17.04 2.54
C ASP A 7 41.31 -17.37 2.33
N LYS A 8 40.58 -17.68 3.41
CA LYS A 8 39.15 -18.02 3.37
C LYS A 8 38.23 -16.81 3.48
N TYR A 9 38.77 -15.63 3.77
CA TYR A 9 38.01 -14.38 3.91
C TYR A 9 38.28 -13.35 2.78
N GLY A 10 39.24 -13.59 1.88
CA GLY A 10 39.58 -12.68 0.78
C GLY A 10 38.91 -12.98 -0.57
N ALA A 11 38.14 -14.06 -0.69
CA ALA A 11 37.62 -14.55 -1.97
C ALA A 11 36.13 -14.94 -1.88
N ARG A 12 35.26 -13.96 -1.61
CA ARG A 12 33.83 -14.05 -1.94
C ARG A 12 33.37 -12.72 -2.54
N ASP A 13 33.00 -12.81 -3.82
CA ASP A 13 32.26 -11.84 -4.63
C ASP A 13 32.89 -10.47 -4.92
N ALA A 14 33.92 -10.49 -5.77
CA ALA A 14 34.13 -9.41 -6.75
C ALA A 14 33.36 -9.73 -8.06
N GLY A 15 32.06 -10.05 -7.94
CA GLY A 15 31.26 -10.58 -9.03
C GLY A 15 29.76 -10.69 -8.70
N ALA A 16 29.21 -9.72 -7.97
CA ALA A 16 27.77 -9.53 -8.00
C ALA A 16 27.43 -8.94 -9.39
N ASN A 17 26.91 -9.81 -10.26
CA ASN A 17 26.20 -9.38 -11.46
C ASN A 17 25.09 -8.42 -11.03
N ASP A 18 25.31 -7.11 -11.19
CA ASP A 18 24.27 -6.07 -11.19
C ASP A 18 23.41 -6.19 -12.46
N ASN A 19 22.99 -7.40 -12.80
CA ASN A 19 21.75 -7.62 -13.53
C ASN A 19 20.63 -7.68 -12.47
N GLU A 20 20.49 -6.62 -11.69
CA GLU A 20 19.16 -6.25 -11.19
C GLU A 20 18.38 -5.89 -12.45
N SER A 21 17.77 -6.91 -13.08
CA SER A 21 16.60 -6.68 -13.90
C SER A 21 15.69 -5.82 -13.05
N GLN A 22 15.56 -4.54 -13.39
CA GLN A 22 14.55 -3.67 -12.81
C GLN A 22 13.21 -4.32 -13.13
N GLU A 23 12.77 -5.22 -12.25
CA GLU A 23 11.44 -5.81 -12.34
C GLU A 23 10.48 -4.63 -12.27
N GLU A 24 9.78 -4.39 -13.37
CA GLU A 24 8.83 -3.30 -13.46
C GLU A 24 7.81 -3.48 -12.34
N VAL A 25 7.68 -2.47 -11.47
CA VAL A 25 6.75 -2.53 -10.35
C VAL A 25 5.34 -2.54 -10.89
N VAL A 26 4.73 -3.71 -10.95
CA VAL A 26 3.36 -3.87 -11.45
C VAL A 26 2.37 -3.52 -10.34
N VAL A 27 1.59 -2.46 -10.59
CA VAL A 27 0.47 -2.04 -9.73
C VAL A 27 -0.84 -2.42 -10.41
N ASP A 28 -1.64 -3.25 -9.75
CA ASP A 28 -3.01 -3.52 -10.15
C ASP A 28 -3.92 -2.37 -9.73
N ASP A 29 -4.76 -1.91 -10.65
CA ASP A 29 -5.85 -0.99 -10.34
C ASP A 29 -7.08 -1.81 -9.93
N LEU A 30 -7.46 -1.68 -8.65
CA LEU A 30 -8.66 -2.32 -8.08
C LEU A 30 -9.83 -1.32 -7.94
N GLY A 31 -9.79 -0.23 -8.72
CA GLY A 31 -10.77 0.84 -8.81
C GLY A 31 -10.67 1.87 -7.70
N ALA A 32 -10.72 1.42 -6.45
CA ALA A 32 -10.66 2.29 -5.27
C ALA A 32 -9.24 2.48 -4.72
N PHE A 33 -8.34 1.55 -5.05
CA PHE A 33 -6.97 1.56 -4.57
C PHE A 33 -6.08 0.75 -5.52
N GLY A 34 -4.77 1.06 -5.48
CA GLY A 34 -3.76 0.28 -6.18
C GLY A 34 -3.28 -0.90 -5.34
N PHE A 35 -2.83 -1.97 -5.99
CA PHE A 35 -2.21 -3.11 -5.31
C PHE A 35 -0.91 -3.53 -5.98
N LEU A 36 0.21 -3.42 -5.26
CA LEU A 36 1.49 -3.92 -5.72
C LEU A 36 1.43 -5.45 -5.89
N ARG A 37 2.04 -6.00 -6.95
CA ARG A 37 2.27 -7.45 -7.13
C ARG A 37 3.66 -7.88 -6.61
N GLY A 38 3.92 -9.19 -6.54
CA GLY A 38 5.20 -9.76 -6.07
C GLY A 38 5.29 -9.90 -4.54
N SER A 39 6.25 -10.64 -3.97
CA SER A 39 6.30 -10.85 -2.50
C SER A 39 7.16 -9.82 -1.75
N ARG A 40 8.02 -9.08 -2.47
CA ARG A 40 9.01 -8.16 -1.90
C ARG A 40 8.64 -6.68 -2.02
N GLU A 41 7.80 -6.34 -2.99
CA GLU A 41 7.40 -4.96 -3.24
C GLU A 41 6.64 -4.33 -2.06
N ARG A 42 7.03 -3.11 -1.70
CA ARG A 42 6.33 -2.30 -0.69
C ARG A 42 6.32 -0.86 -1.15
N ALA A 43 5.20 -0.19 -0.93
CA ALA A 43 5.08 1.24 -1.19
C ALA A 43 5.79 2.02 -0.08
N THR A 44 6.72 2.90 -0.48
CA THR A 44 7.40 3.82 0.46
C THR A 44 6.48 4.94 0.93
N MET A 45 5.63 5.43 0.02
CA MET A 45 4.62 6.45 0.27
C MET A 45 3.23 5.86 -0.01
N LEU A 46 2.23 6.31 0.73
CA LEU A 46 0.81 6.06 0.44
C LEU A 46 0.19 7.35 -0.09
N GLU A 47 -0.30 7.33 -1.33
CA GLU A 47 -1.07 8.45 -1.89
C GLU A 47 -2.55 8.37 -1.50
N LEU A 48 -3.09 9.51 -1.10
CA LEU A 48 -4.48 9.72 -0.73
C LEU A 48 -5.06 10.74 -1.70
N ARG A 49 -5.97 10.29 -2.56
CA ARG A 49 -6.48 11.08 -3.69
C ARG A 49 -7.93 11.45 -3.44
N ARG A 50 -8.21 12.72 -3.21
CA ARG A 50 -9.58 13.26 -3.10
C ARG A 50 -10.20 13.44 -4.49
N LYS A 51 -11.53 13.39 -4.55
CA LYS A 51 -12.29 13.60 -5.78
C LYS A 51 -12.20 15.04 -6.30
N ASP A 52 -11.78 15.99 -5.45
CA ASP A 52 -11.50 17.38 -5.84
C ASP A 52 -10.15 17.53 -6.58
N GLY A 53 -9.39 16.45 -6.74
CA GLY A 53 -8.08 16.42 -7.39
C GLY A 53 -6.90 16.65 -6.45
N SER A 54 -7.15 16.95 -5.17
CA SER A 54 -6.09 17.07 -4.16
C SER A 54 -5.47 15.71 -3.86
N ILE A 55 -4.14 15.67 -3.78
CA ILE A 55 -3.39 14.46 -3.46
C ILE A 55 -2.46 14.75 -2.29
N LEU A 56 -2.53 13.91 -1.25
CA LEU A 56 -1.58 13.88 -0.15
C LEU A 56 -0.81 12.56 -0.20
N ALA A 57 0.52 12.61 -0.20
CA ALA A 57 1.36 11.42 -0.05
C ALA A 57 1.96 11.38 1.36
N VAL A 58 1.71 10.31 2.11
CA VAL A 58 2.23 10.12 3.48
C VAL A 58 3.30 9.04 3.51
N ALA A 59 4.30 9.20 4.38
CA ALA A 59 5.35 8.20 4.56
C ALA A 59 4.77 6.92 5.17
N TYR A 60 4.66 5.87 4.36
CA TYR A 60 3.98 4.63 4.76
C TYR A 60 4.75 3.91 5.87
N GLY A 61 6.08 3.95 5.80
CA GLY A 61 6.98 3.38 6.81
C GLY A 61 6.88 4.02 8.21
N TYR A 62 6.23 5.18 8.34
CA TYR A 62 6.02 5.89 9.61
C TYR A 62 4.56 5.84 10.07
N MET A 63 3.78 4.89 9.56
CA MET A 63 2.46 4.59 10.11
C MET A 63 2.62 3.84 11.42
N ASP A 64 2.13 4.43 12.51
CA ASP A 64 2.23 3.87 13.86
C ASP A 64 1.24 2.72 14.06
N LYS A 65 0.00 2.91 13.59
CA LYS A 65 -1.06 1.89 13.61
C LYS A 65 -2.14 2.18 12.57
N ALA A 66 -2.87 1.13 12.19
CA ALA A 66 -4.08 1.21 11.41
C ALA A 66 -5.23 0.53 12.18
N GLU A 67 -6.41 1.14 12.17
CA GLU A 67 -7.61 0.64 12.85
C GLU A 67 -8.75 0.50 11.84
N PHE A 68 -9.56 -0.55 11.97
CA PHE A 68 -10.77 -0.72 11.20
C PHE A 68 -11.97 -0.83 12.14
N ASP A 69 -12.92 0.08 11.98
CA ASP A 69 -14.24 0.04 12.59
C ASP A 69 -15.29 -0.10 11.47
N PRO A 70 -16.10 -1.18 11.44
CA PRO A 70 -17.14 -1.37 10.44
C PRO A 70 -18.17 -0.22 10.35
N SER A 71 -18.33 0.57 11.41
CA SER A 71 -19.30 1.68 11.48
C SER A 71 -18.72 3.04 11.09
N ASP A 72 -17.40 3.18 11.04
CA ASP A 72 -16.73 4.47 10.84
C ASP A 72 -15.71 4.44 9.69
N GLY A 73 -14.93 3.36 9.58
CA GLY A 73 -14.05 3.10 8.46
C GLY A 73 -12.64 2.70 8.87
N ILE A 74 -11.64 3.08 8.07
CA ILE A 74 -10.23 2.83 8.35
C ILE A 74 -9.58 4.12 8.87
N THR A 75 -8.88 4.03 9.99
CA THR A 75 -8.10 5.13 10.55
C THR A 75 -6.62 4.79 10.47
N LEU A 76 -5.82 5.67 9.87
CA LEU A 76 -4.36 5.57 9.84
C LEU A 76 -3.77 6.60 10.81
N HIS A 77 -2.95 6.14 11.73
CA HIS A 77 -2.21 6.99 12.66
C HIS A 77 -0.78 7.12 12.14
N LEU A 78 -0.39 8.35 11.82
CA LEU A 78 0.93 8.69 11.31
C LEU A 78 1.55 9.72 12.26
N ALA A 79 2.88 9.88 12.19
CA ALA A 79 3.57 10.89 12.99
C ALA A 79 2.99 12.31 12.74
N GLY A 80 2.25 12.82 13.72
CA GLY A 80 1.68 14.17 13.72
C GLY A 80 0.36 14.36 12.98
N GLN A 81 -0.25 13.31 12.41
CA GLN A 81 -1.54 13.40 11.74
C GLN A 81 -2.33 12.10 11.78
N GLN A 82 -3.65 12.22 11.60
CA GLN A 82 -4.55 11.08 11.49
C GLN A 82 -5.29 11.19 10.16
N VAL A 83 -5.30 10.11 9.39
CA VAL A 83 -6.06 10.02 8.13
C VAL A 83 -7.25 9.10 8.37
N ARG A 84 -8.44 9.54 7.96
CA ARG A 84 -9.67 8.76 8.07
C ARG A 84 -10.23 8.44 6.70
N ILE A 85 -10.35 7.16 6.40
CA ILE A 85 -10.87 6.63 5.14
C ILE A 85 -12.27 6.08 5.42
N LYS A 86 -13.28 6.74 4.86
CA LYS A 86 -14.70 6.39 5.03
C LYS A 86 -15.27 5.81 3.75
N GLY A 87 -16.25 4.94 3.90
CA GLY A 87 -17.01 4.41 2.78
C GLY A 87 -17.62 3.05 3.08
N ARG A 88 -17.88 2.29 2.02
CA ARG A 88 -18.61 1.03 2.06
C ARG A 88 -17.69 -0.14 1.74
N ASN A 89 -17.95 -1.28 2.40
CA ASN A 89 -17.25 -2.54 2.17
C ASN A 89 -15.72 -2.46 2.26
N LEU A 90 -15.19 -1.59 3.13
CA LEU A 90 -13.75 -1.30 3.22
C LEU A 90 -12.88 -2.50 3.61
N ASN A 91 -13.47 -3.58 4.12
CA ASN A 91 -12.77 -4.81 4.46
C ASN A 91 -13.29 -6.04 3.68
N VAL A 92 -14.02 -5.83 2.58
CA VAL A 92 -14.42 -6.91 1.67
C VAL A 92 -13.23 -7.42 0.86
N GLU A 93 -13.33 -8.67 0.41
CA GLU A 93 -12.37 -9.22 -0.56
C GLU A 93 -12.70 -8.71 -1.96
N VAL A 94 -11.83 -7.88 -2.53
CA VAL A 94 -12.04 -7.24 -3.86
C VAL A 94 -11.38 -8.01 -5.01
N HIS A 95 -10.42 -8.87 -4.68
CA HIS A 95 -9.70 -9.78 -5.56
C HIS A 95 -9.26 -10.98 -4.71
N PRO A 96 -9.07 -12.20 -5.25
CA PRO A 96 -8.67 -13.38 -4.48
C PRO A 96 -7.59 -13.09 -3.42
N LYS A 97 -7.98 -13.20 -2.14
CA LYS A 97 -7.14 -12.94 -0.95
C LYS A 97 -6.61 -11.50 -0.81
N VAL A 98 -7.29 -10.51 -1.39
CA VAL A 98 -6.93 -9.09 -1.29
C VAL A 98 -8.06 -8.32 -0.63
N ARG A 99 -7.76 -7.73 0.52
CA ARG A 99 -8.62 -6.79 1.25
C ARG A 99 -7.84 -5.49 1.47
N LEU A 100 -8.50 -4.35 1.39
CA LEU A 100 -7.85 -3.04 1.53
C LEU A 100 -7.12 -2.92 2.86
N PHE A 101 -7.78 -3.19 3.99
CA PHE A 101 -7.17 -3.06 5.32
C PHE A 101 -5.92 -3.93 5.50
N GLU A 102 -5.98 -5.19 5.06
CA GLU A 102 -4.83 -6.11 5.11
C GLU A 102 -3.70 -5.66 4.19
N ALA A 103 -4.04 -5.20 2.98
CA ALA A 103 -3.06 -4.68 2.03
C ALA A 103 -2.38 -3.41 2.56
N ILE A 104 -3.12 -2.56 3.29
CA ILE A 104 -2.57 -1.38 3.96
C ILE A 104 -1.53 -1.79 4.99
N CYS A 105 -1.90 -2.72 5.89
CA CYS A 105 -1.00 -3.21 6.93
C CYS A 105 0.29 -3.85 6.39
N ARG A 106 0.27 -4.33 5.14
CA ARG A 106 1.42 -4.94 4.46
C ARG A 106 2.20 -3.95 3.57
N HIS A 107 1.80 -2.67 3.55
CA HIS A 107 2.36 -1.61 2.71
C HIS A 107 2.29 -1.95 1.22
N ARG A 108 1.18 -2.58 0.80
CA ARG A 108 0.94 -3.05 -0.59
C ARG A 108 0.09 -2.11 -1.41
N VAL A 109 -0.37 -1.02 -0.81
CA VAL A 109 -1.30 -0.06 -1.42
C VAL A 109 -0.55 1.23 -1.72
N PRO A 110 -0.12 1.48 -2.97
CA PRO A 110 0.59 2.71 -3.30
C PRO A 110 -0.33 3.93 -3.34
N TRP A 111 -1.63 3.74 -3.57
CA TRP A 111 -2.61 4.82 -3.60
C TRP A 111 -4.01 4.35 -3.21
N ILE A 112 -4.80 5.25 -2.63
CA ILE A 112 -6.24 5.11 -2.33
C ILE A 112 -6.95 6.34 -2.88
N GLN A 113 -8.11 6.15 -3.49
CA GLN A 113 -8.83 7.22 -4.18
C GLN A 113 -10.30 7.27 -3.78
N GLU A 114 -10.78 8.47 -3.48
CA GLU A 114 -12.21 8.76 -3.35
C GLU A 114 -12.95 8.49 -4.66
N CYS A 115 -14.12 7.89 -4.52
CA CYS A 115 -15.04 7.68 -5.61
C CYS A 115 -15.62 9.01 -6.08
N GLY A 116 -15.74 9.19 -7.39
CA GLY A 116 -16.51 10.29 -7.97
C GLY A 116 -17.99 10.19 -7.62
N ASP A 117 -18.71 11.32 -7.63
CA ASP A 117 -20.11 11.39 -7.21
C ASP A 117 -21.04 10.49 -8.06
N SER A 118 -20.80 10.40 -9.37
CA SER A 118 -21.56 9.52 -10.27
C SER A 118 -21.28 8.04 -10.02
N ASP A 119 -20.02 7.70 -9.78
CA ASP A 119 -19.56 6.33 -9.65
C ASP A 119 -19.99 5.71 -8.32
N GLY A 120 -20.08 6.54 -7.27
CA GLY A 120 -20.52 6.11 -5.94
C GLY A 120 -22.00 5.74 -5.93
N LEU A 121 -22.82 6.47 -6.69
CA LEU A 121 -24.26 6.24 -6.81
C LEU A 121 -24.58 4.97 -7.63
N MET A 122 -23.75 4.68 -8.64
CA MET A 122 -23.91 3.54 -9.55
C MET A 122 -23.26 2.26 -9.01
N ALA A 123 -22.45 2.34 -7.96
CA ALA A 123 -21.78 1.20 -7.36
C ALA A 123 -22.78 0.20 -6.78
N THR A 124 -22.60 -1.08 -7.11
CA THR A 124 -23.36 -2.17 -6.50
C THR A 124 -23.10 -2.23 -4.99
N SER A 125 -24.07 -2.76 -4.23
CA SER A 125 -24.04 -2.76 -2.76
C SER A 125 -22.86 -3.52 -2.15
N ASP A 126 -22.24 -4.42 -2.90
CA ASP A 126 -21.11 -5.28 -2.52
C ASP A 126 -19.74 -4.71 -2.90
N LYS A 127 -19.71 -3.65 -3.73
CA LYS A 127 -18.46 -3.03 -4.19
C LYS A 127 -17.80 -2.25 -3.05
N LEU A 128 -16.47 -2.33 -2.95
CA LEU A 128 -15.68 -1.42 -2.12
C LEU A 128 -15.72 -0.01 -2.70
N VAL A 129 -16.13 0.96 -1.89
CA VAL A 129 -16.22 2.37 -2.28
C VAL A 129 -15.57 3.23 -1.20
N ILE A 130 -14.65 4.10 -1.60
CA ILE A 130 -14.13 5.16 -0.74
C ILE A 130 -14.98 6.40 -0.98
N GLU A 131 -15.68 6.88 0.04
CA GLU A 131 -16.59 8.03 -0.08
C GLU A 131 -15.91 9.33 0.33
N ALA A 132 -15.03 9.25 1.32
CA ALA A 132 -14.26 10.38 1.81
C ALA A 132 -12.92 9.94 2.41
N ILE A 133 -11.91 10.78 2.25
CA ILE A 133 -10.61 10.69 2.90
C ILE A 133 -10.35 12.03 3.61
N ASP A 134 -10.42 11.99 4.94
CA ASP A 134 -10.18 13.14 5.80
C ASP A 134 -8.71 13.13 6.29
N TRP A 135 -8.04 14.26 6.14
CA TRP A 135 -6.69 14.58 6.63
C TRP A 135 -6.61 16.08 6.91
#